data_AF-X1DM01-F1
#
_entry.id   AF-X1DM01-F1
#
_cell.length_a   1.000
_cell.length_b   1.000
_cell.length_c   1.000
_cell.angle_alpha   90.00
_cell.angle_beta   90.00
_cell.angle_gamma   90.00
#
_symmetry.space_group_name_H-M   'P 1'
#
loop_
_entity.id
_entity.type
_entity.pdbx_description
1 polymer ?
#
loop_
_entity_poly.entity_id
_entity_poly.type
_entity_poly.pdbx_seq_one_letter_code
_entity_poly.pdbx_strand_id
1 'polypeptide(L)'
;MFTENYRSFKNILEGSDIKESLMAIDLMFFNLEESMRNNYAPGMKNKVFSAIYILTQLIMEAEKGGWSRKAIIDELPNTLRIHDQSSFARYIRECPRNIKGDFNMINMIVDRKEDAAQNSLGWVIGDYALNSSITQQHREKIAIQARLIKETCERVKGAHIISIACGSARDIELVQKEIKNSGAKIFLFDSDREALDDAVSRLQSIENQIETICMDVVKLPKVVKKLSGDNGNS
;
A
#
# COMPACT_ATOMS: atom_id res chain seq x y z
N MET A 1 20.37 -27.18 4.35
CA MET A 1 19.71 -26.54 3.19
C MET A 1 19.48 -25.03 3.34
N PHE A 2 18.65 -24.49 4.25
CA PHE A 2 18.50 -23.01 4.37
C PHE A 2 19.82 -22.32 4.81
N THR A 3 20.58 -23.00 5.67
CA THR A 3 21.87 -22.55 6.19
C THR A 3 23.01 -22.63 5.16
N GLU A 4 22.91 -23.49 4.15
CA GLU A 4 23.96 -23.64 3.12
C GLU A 4 23.85 -22.56 2.05
N ASN A 5 22.63 -22.27 1.57
CA ASN A 5 22.41 -21.15 0.65
C ASN A 5 22.72 -19.82 1.33
N TYR A 6 22.34 -19.64 2.60
CA TYR A 6 22.65 -18.42 3.35
C TYR A 6 24.15 -18.26 3.67
N ARG A 7 24.86 -19.34 4.03
CA ARG A 7 26.33 -19.28 4.22
C ARG A 7 27.08 -19.03 2.93
N SER A 8 26.66 -19.65 1.82
CA SER A 8 27.22 -19.38 0.50
C SER A 8 27.03 -17.92 0.11
N PHE A 9 25.84 -17.36 0.34
CA PHE A 9 25.55 -15.95 0.03
C PHE A 9 26.24 -14.96 0.99
N LYS A 10 26.34 -15.28 2.28
CA LYS A 10 27.07 -14.47 3.25
C LYS A 10 28.56 -14.37 2.90
N ASN A 11 29.16 -15.46 2.41
CA ASN A 11 30.54 -15.47 1.93
C ASN A 11 30.72 -14.69 0.61
N ILE A 12 29.67 -14.51 -0.19
CA ILE A 12 29.67 -13.60 -1.34
C ILE A 12 29.71 -12.16 -0.80
N LEU A 13 28.78 -11.78 0.08
CA LEU A 13 28.70 -10.43 0.66
C LEU A 13 29.96 -10.00 1.43
N GLU A 14 30.62 -10.93 2.12
CA GLU A 14 31.87 -10.69 2.85
C GLU A 14 33.07 -10.75 1.89
N GLY A 15 33.14 -9.83 0.92
CA GLY A 15 34.32 -9.61 0.08
C GLY A 15 34.07 -9.46 -1.43
N SER A 16 32.84 -9.69 -1.93
CA SER A 16 32.52 -9.46 -3.34
C SER A 16 32.19 -8.00 -3.64
N ASP A 17 32.41 -7.60 -4.89
CA ASP A 17 31.93 -6.32 -5.40
C ASP A 17 30.39 -6.28 -5.34
N ILE A 18 29.83 -5.16 -4.88
CA ILE A 18 28.37 -4.97 -4.75
C ILE A 18 27.66 -5.17 -6.10
N LYS A 19 28.33 -4.81 -7.20
CA LYS A 19 27.84 -5.04 -8.56
C LYS A 19 27.64 -6.54 -8.84
N GLU A 20 28.63 -7.36 -8.52
CA GLU A 20 28.56 -8.82 -8.72
C GLU A 20 27.42 -9.42 -7.90
N SER A 21 27.20 -8.94 -6.67
CA SER A 21 26.10 -9.38 -5.83
C SER A 21 24.73 -8.99 -6.40
N LEU A 22 24.59 -7.78 -6.96
CA LEU A 22 23.36 -7.35 -7.64
C LEU A 22 23.06 -8.21 -8.88
N MET A 23 24.07 -8.50 -9.70
CA MET A 23 23.93 -9.39 -10.85
C MET A 23 23.56 -10.83 -10.43
N ALA A 24 24.15 -11.32 -9.34
CA ALA A 24 23.86 -12.66 -8.83
C ALA A 24 22.42 -12.81 -8.32
N ILE A 25 21.91 -11.81 -7.58
CA ILE A 25 20.50 -11.84 -7.14
C ILE A 25 19.54 -11.70 -8.32
N ASP A 26 19.89 -10.92 -9.36
CA ASP A 26 19.07 -10.81 -10.58
C ASP A 26 18.94 -12.15 -11.31
N LEU A 27 20.06 -12.86 -11.47
CA LEU A 27 20.07 -14.21 -12.04
C LEU A 27 19.32 -15.22 -11.16
N MET A 28 19.36 -15.07 -9.83
CA MET A 28 18.57 -15.89 -8.92
C MET A 28 17.07 -15.72 -9.16
N PHE A 29 16.58 -14.48 -9.36
CA PHE A 29 15.17 -14.25 -9.70
C PHE A 29 14.80 -14.88 -11.04
N PHE A 30 15.66 -14.78 -12.07
CA PHE A 30 15.45 -15.48 -13.34
C PHE A 30 15.30 -17.00 -13.16
N ASN A 31 16.19 -17.62 -12.38
CA ASN A 31 16.15 -19.06 -12.11
C ASN A 31 14.91 -19.48 -11.29
N LEU A 32 14.45 -18.62 -10.38
CA LEU A 32 13.20 -18.84 -9.63
C LEU A 32 11.99 -18.83 -10.56
N GLU A 33 11.95 -17.91 -11.53
CA GLU A 33 10.90 -17.86 -12.55
C GLU A 33 10.85 -19.14 -13.39
N GLU A 34 12.01 -19.59 -13.90
CA GLU A 34 12.12 -20.85 -14.65
C GLU A 34 11.68 -22.06 -13.80
N SER A 35 12.10 -22.11 -12.54
CA SER A 35 11.74 -23.20 -11.64
C SER A 35 10.22 -23.25 -11.39
N MET A 36 9.59 -22.09 -11.17
CA MET A 36 8.16 -22.01 -10.92
C MET A 36 7.31 -22.30 -12.15
N ARG A 37 7.79 -21.97 -13.36
CA ARG A 37 7.14 -22.35 -14.62
C ARG A 37 7.11 -23.87 -14.82
N ASN A 38 8.21 -24.54 -14.48
CA ASN A 38 8.39 -25.96 -14.77
C ASN A 38 7.80 -26.88 -13.69
N ASN A 39 7.86 -26.50 -12.41
CA ASN A 39 7.28 -27.29 -11.32
C ASN A 39 7.13 -26.46 -10.04
N TYR A 40 5.89 -26.15 -9.63
CA TYR A 40 5.65 -25.52 -8.33
C TYR A 40 5.85 -26.53 -7.20
N ALA A 41 7.00 -26.46 -6.53
CA ALA A 41 7.32 -27.32 -5.39
C ALA A 41 6.99 -26.65 -4.04
N PRO A 42 6.62 -27.43 -3.01
CA PRO A 42 6.54 -26.94 -1.63
C PRO A 42 7.85 -26.25 -1.21
N GLY A 43 7.74 -25.05 -0.64
CA GLY A 43 8.89 -24.24 -0.22
C GLY A 43 9.39 -23.22 -1.25
N MET A 44 8.85 -23.18 -2.47
CA MET A 44 9.21 -22.13 -3.46
C MET A 44 8.90 -20.73 -2.96
N LYS A 45 7.77 -20.53 -2.27
CA LYS A 45 7.46 -19.25 -1.61
C LYS A 45 8.58 -18.77 -0.69
N ASN A 46 9.12 -19.66 0.16
CA ASN A 46 10.17 -19.31 1.11
C ASN A 46 11.47 -18.91 0.40
N LYS A 47 11.77 -19.52 -0.76
CA LYS A 47 12.91 -19.13 -1.59
C LYS A 47 12.72 -17.72 -2.18
N VAL A 48 11.53 -17.42 -2.71
CA VAL A 48 11.19 -16.08 -3.21
C VAL A 48 11.30 -15.04 -2.09
N PHE A 49 10.76 -15.32 -0.90
CA PHE A 49 10.82 -14.39 0.23
C PHE A 49 12.28 -14.15 0.69
N SER A 50 13.10 -15.20 0.69
CA SER A 50 14.53 -15.07 1.00
C SER A 50 15.26 -14.22 -0.04
N ALA A 51 14.96 -14.41 -1.33
CA ALA A 51 15.52 -13.60 -2.41
C ALA A 51 15.13 -12.13 -2.29
N ILE A 52 13.87 -11.83 -1.96
CA ILE A 52 13.40 -10.45 -1.72
C ILE A 52 14.15 -9.80 -0.54
N TYR A 53 14.37 -10.55 0.54
CA TYR A 53 15.12 -10.05 1.69
C TYR A 53 16.58 -9.73 1.31
N ILE A 54 17.24 -10.66 0.62
CA ILE A 54 18.62 -10.47 0.13
C ILE A 54 18.71 -9.26 -0.80
N LEU A 55 17.80 -9.16 -1.77
CA LEU A 55 17.72 -8.01 -2.68
C LEU A 55 17.59 -6.70 -1.91
N THR A 56 16.70 -6.65 -0.91
CA THR A 56 16.50 -5.45 -0.10
C THR A 56 17.77 -5.05 0.63
N GLN A 57 18.51 -6.01 1.21
CA GLN A 57 19.79 -5.74 1.86
C GLN A 57 20.83 -5.22 0.86
N LEU A 58 20.94 -5.84 -0.31
CA LEU A 58 21.88 -5.42 -1.36
C LEU A 58 21.59 -4.00 -1.86
N ILE A 59 20.32 -3.65 -2.07
CA ILE A 59 19.94 -2.28 -2.45
C ILE A 59 20.37 -1.30 -1.35
N MET A 60 20.09 -1.61 -0.08
CA MET A 60 20.49 -0.75 1.04
C MET A 60 22.01 -0.59 1.16
N GLU A 61 22.78 -1.65 0.92
CA GLU A 61 24.25 -1.61 0.94
C GLU A 61 24.81 -0.80 -0.24
N ALA A 62 24.27 -0.98 -1.44
CA ALA A 62 24.64 -0.20 -2.61
C ALA A 62 24.36 1.29 -2.41
N GLU A 63 23.17 1.65 -1.90
CA GLU A 63 22.81 3.04 -1.58
C GLU A 63 23.74 3.65 -0.54
N LYS A 64 24.08 2.91 0.53
CA LYS A 64 25.08 3.35 1.52
C LYS A 64 26.48 3.52 0.92
N GLY A 65 26.82 2.71 -0.08
CA GLY A 65 28.05 2.80 -0.87
C GLY A 65 28.04 3.93 -1.90
N GLY A 66 26.99 4.75 -1.97
CA GLY A 66 26.89 5.90 -2.87
C GLY A 66 26.37 5.57 -4.27
N TRP A 67 25.86 4.36 -4.51
CA TRP A 67 25.26 4.02 -5.79
C TRP A 67 23.96 4.79 -5.99
N SER A 68 23.77 5.33 -7.19
CA SER A 68 22.50 5.95 -7.56
C SER A 68 21.42 4.88 -7.77
N ARG A 69 20.17 5.25 -7.51
CA ARG A 69 19.01 4.38 -7.81
C ARG A 69 19.01 3.88 -9.26
N LYS A 70 19.40 4.73 -10.21
CA LYS A 70 19.50 4.35 -11.62
C LYS A 70 20.54 3.25 -11.84
N ALA A 71 21.73 3.41 -11.26
CA ALA A 71 22.80 2.41 -11.37
C ALA A 71 22.36 1.05 -10.80
N ILE A 72 21.68 1.04 -9.64
CA ILE A 72 21.15 -0.20 -9.05
C ILE A 72 20.11 -0.86 -9.96
N ILE A 73 19.17 -0.08 -10.48
CA ILE A 73 18.10 -0.55 -11.40
C ILE A 73 18.69 -1.15 -12.68
N ASP A 74 19.71 -0.51 -13.24
CA ASP A 74 20.36 -0.94 -14.49
C ASP A 74 21.02 -2.34 -14.34
N GLU A 75 21.37 -2.77 -13.11
CA GLU A 75 21.92 -4.10 -12.81
C GLU A 75 20.83 -5.16 -12.48
N LEU A 76 19.55 -4.79 -12.42
CA LEU A 76 18.45 -5.65 -11.97
C LEU A 76 17.31 -5.86 -13.01
N PRO A 77 17.61 -6.12 -14.30
CA PRO A 77 16.58 -6.17 -15.33
C PRO A 77 15.57 -7.32 -15.16
N ASN A 78 16.01 -8.51 -14.72
CA ASN A 78 15.09 -9.64 -14.51
C ASN A 78 14.21 -9.41 -13.29
N THR A 79 14.81 -8.93 -12.22
CA THR A 79 14.15 -8.63 -10.95
C THR A 79 13.02 -7.65 -11.17
N LEU A 80 13.27 -6.56 -11.90
CA LEU A 80 12.24 -5.56 -12.21
C LEU A 80 11.10 -6.15 -13.04
N ARG A 81 11.44 -6.83 -14.15
CA ARG A 81 10.46 -7.50 -15.02
C ARG A 81 9.60 -8.51 -14.25
N ILE A 82 10.19 -9.23 -13.31
CA ILE A 82 9.52 -10.25 -12.50
C ILE A 82 8.62 -9.61 -11.45
N HIS A 83 9.08 -8.56 -10.75
CA HIS A 83 8.23 -7.85 -9.78
C HIS A 83 7.04 -7.20 -10.47
N ASP A 84 7.18 -6.75 -11.71
CA ASP A 84 6.07 -6.20 -12.51
C ASP A 84 4.96 -7.18 -12.85
N GLN A 85 5.18 -8.48 -12.63
CA GLN A 85 4.13 -9.49 -12.75
C GLN A 85 3.15 -9.43 -11.58
N SER A 86 3.55 -8.90 -10.42
CA SER A 86 2.63 -8.58 -9.33
C SER A 86 1.90 -7.30 -9.67
N SER A 87 0.57 -7.34 -9.66
CA SER A 87 -0.25 -6.14 -9.85
C SER A 87 0.05 -5.09 -8.77
N PHE A 88 0.24 -5.50 -7.52
CA PHE A 88 0.52 -4.59 -6.41
C PHE A 88 1.95 -4.01 -6.48
N ALA A 89 2.97 -4.84 -6.72
CA ALA A 89 4.34 -4.34 -6.82
C ALA A 89 4.53 -3.40 -8.02
N ARG A 90 3.93 -3.74 -9.17
CA ARG A 90 3.88 -2.85 -10.34
C ARG A 90 3.22 -1.53 -10.01
N TYR A 91 2.06 -1.53 -9.33
CA TYR A 91 1.36 -0.32 -8.95
C TYR A 91 2.23 0.61 -8.08
N ILE A 92 2.92 0.04 -7.09
CA ILE A 92 3.85 0.81 -6.23
C ILE A 92 5.00 1.40 -7.04
N ARG A 93 5.57 0.63 -7.98
CA ARG A 93 6.70 1.07 -8.79
C ARG A 93 6.30 2.19 -9.76
N GLU A 94 5.21 2.00 -10.47
CA GLU A 94 4.72 2.94 -11.48
C GLU A 94 4.17 4.20 -10.84
N CYS A 95 3.56 4.09 -9.65
CA CYS A 95 2.94 5.20 -8.93
C CYS A 95 2.12 6.08 -9.89
N PRO A 96 1.06 5.54 -10.52
CA PRO A 96 0.44 6.15 -11.70
C PRO A 96 -0.15 7.53 -11.44
N ARG A 97 -0.52 7.82 -10.18
CA ARG A 97 -1.01 9.15 -9.75
C ARG A 97 0.10 10.11 -9.33
N ASN A 98 1.36 9.66 -9.33
CA ASN A 98 2.52 10.35 -8.77
C ASN A 98 2.33 10.80 -7.30
N ILE A 99 1.48 10.09 -6.57
CA ILE A 99 1.15 10.33 -5.16
C ILE A 99 1.42 9.02 -4.41
N LYS A 100 2.30 9.07 -3.42
CA LYS A 100 2.58 7.90 -2.59
C LYS A 100 1.40 7.64 -1.65
N GLY A 101 0.93 6.39 -1.62
CA GLY A 101 -0.16 5.99 -0.74
C GLY A 101 -1.51 6.58 -1.14
N ASP A 102 -1.76 6.75 -2.44
CA ASP A 102 -3.08 7.14 -2.95
C ASP A 102 -4.18 6.13 -2.56
N PHE A 103 -5.44 6.54 -2.72
CA PHE A 103 -6.59 5.74 -2.30
C PHE A 103 -6.69 4.38 -3.01
N ASN A 104 -6.18 4.24 -4.24
CA ASN A 104 -6.19 2.96 -4.95
C ASN A 104 -5.17 2.00 -4.35
N MET A 105 -3.97 2.48 -4.02
CA MET A 105 -2.98 1.67 -3.30
C MET A 105 -3.54 1.22 -1.95
N ILE A 106 -4.21 2.11 -1.22
CA ILE A 106 -4.86 1.76 0.05
C ILE A 106 -5.97 0.71 -0.17
N ASN A 107 -6.79 0.88 -1.20
CA ASN A 107 -7.80 -0.11 -1.57
C ASN A 107 -7.17 -1.48 -1.85
N MET A 108 -6.08 -1.55 -2.61
CA MET A 108 -5.36 -2.80 -2.86
C MET A 108 -4.84 -3.44 -1.57
N ILE A 109 -4.32 -2.64 -0.62
CA ILE A 109 -3.86 -3.12 0.69
C ILE A 109 -5.01 -3.71 1.52
N VAL A 110 -6.14 -3.02 1.57
CA VAL A 110 -7.33 -3.43 2.34
C VAL A 110 -7.94 -4.69 1.74
N ASP A 111 -8.14 -4.70 0.43
CA ASP A 111 -8.75 -5.80 -0.31
C ASP A 111 -7.79 -6.98 -0.52
N ARG A 112 -6.51 -6.82 -0.16
CA ARG A 112 -5.42 -7.76 -0.48
C ARG A 112 -5.42 -8.13 -1.96
N LYS A 113 -5.61 -7.11 -2.81
CA LYS A 113 -5.82 -7.28 -4.25
C LYS A 113 -4.52 -7.66 -4.95
N GLU A 114 -4.48 -8.88 -5.46
CA GLU A 114 -3.46 -9.35 -6.39
C GLU A 114 -4.15 -10.05 -7.58
N ASP A 115 -3.93 -9.50 -8.78
CA ASP A 115 -4.53 -9.97 -10.03
C ASP A 115 -3.68 -11.05 -10.73
N ALA A 116 -2.44 -11.27 -10.29
CA ALA A 116 -1.58 -12.33 -10.82
C ALA A 116 -2.14 -13.72 -10.50
N ALA A 117 -1.98 -14.67 -11.44
CA ALA A 117 -2.45 -16.04 -11.29
C ALA A 117 -1.90 -16.69 -10.01
N GLN A 118 -2.76 -17.33 -9.23
CA GLN A 118 -2.38 -17.95 -7.96
C GLN A 118 -1.18 -18.92 -8.16
N ASN A 119 -0.23 -18.87 -7.22
CA ASN A 119 1.04 -19.62 -7.27
C ASN A 119 2.00 -19.25 -8.43
N SER A 120 1.71 -18.24 -9.25
CA SER A 120 2.72 -17.61 -10.11
C SER A 120 3.76 -16.83 -9.29
N LEU A 121 4.90 -16.52 -9.89
CA LEU A 121 5.93 -15.73 -9.22
C LEU A 121 5.43 -14.32 -8.88
N GLY A 122 4.72 -13.67 -9.81
CA GLY A 122 4.03 -12.40 -9.56
C GLY A 122 3.06 -12.49 -8.38
N TRP A 123 2.26 -13.55 -8.29
CA TRP A 123 1.36 -13.74 -7.14
C TRP A 123 2.12 -13.91 -5.83
N VAL A 124 3.21 -14.67 -5.80
CA VAL A 124 4.03 -14.85 -4.57
C VAL A 124 4.67 -13.53 -4.12
N ILE A 125 5.13 -12.70 -5.06
CA ILE A 125 5.69 -11.37 -4.77
C ILE A 125 4.60 -10.44 -4.23
N GLY A 126 3.42 -10.43 -4.85
CA GLY A 126 2.26 -9.68 -4.39
C GLY A 126 1.80 -10.11 -3.00
N ASP A 127 1.66 -11.41 -2.80
CA ASP A 127 1.31 -12.04 -1.53
C ASP A 127 2.31 -11.65 -0.43
N TYR A 128 3.62 -11.65 -0.72
CA TYR A 128 4.64 -11.15 0.20
C TYR A 128 4.39 -9.68 0.58
N ALA A 129 4.25 -8.80 -0.41
CA ALA A 129 4.12 -7.36 -0.19
C ALA A 129 2.82 -6.99 0.55
N LEU A 130 1.68 -7.60 0.17
CA LEU A 130 0.36 -7.39 0.79
C LEU A 130 0.25 -8.00 2.19
N ASN A 131 1.15 -8.92 2.55
CA ASN A 131 1.27 -9.47 3.91
C ASN A 131 2.49 -8.94 4.68
N SER A 132 3.20 -7.94 4.17
CA SER A 132 4.27 -7.29 4.94
C SER A 132 3.73 -6.56 6.17
N SER A 133 4.61 -6.30 7.15
CA SER A 133 4.20 -5.63 8.40
C SER A 133 3.58 -4.26 8.17
N ILE A 134 4.05 -3.49 7.18
CA ILE A 134 3.53 -2.15 6.90
C ILE A 134 2.09 -2.20 6.33
N THR A 135 1.78 -3.17 5.48
CA THR A 135 0.43 -3.34 4.93
C THR A 135 -0.53 -3.93 5.96
N GLN A 136 -0.04 -4.82 6.83
CA GLN A 136 -0.79 -5.29 8.00
C GLN A 136 -1.14 -4.14 8.95
N GLN A 137 -0.16 -3.32 9.33
CA GLN A 137 -0.37 -2.14 10.19
C GLN A 137 -1.40 -1.17 9.58
N HIS A 138 -1.40 -1.00 8.26
CA HIS A 138 -2.36 -0.14 7.60
C HIS A 138 -3.80 -0.66 7.74
N ARG A 139 -4.01 -1.98 7.56
CA ARG A 139 -5.33 -2.61 7.77
C ARG A 139 -5.78 -2.52 9.22
N GLU A 140 -4.86 -2.73 10.16
CA GLU A 140 -5.14 -2.58 11.60
C GLU A 140 -5.55 -1.15 11.94
N LYS A 141 -4.86 -0.15 11.38
CA LYS A 141 -5.23 1.27 11.55
C LYS A 141 -6.67 1.51 11.13
N ILE A 142 -7.07 1.04 9.95
CA ILE A 142 -8.43 1.20 9.43
C ILE A 142 -9.45 0.50 10.33
N ALA A 143 -9.16 -0.71 10.79
CA ALA A 143 -10.04 -1.45 11.70
C ALA A 143 -10.22 -0.72 13.04
N ILE A 144 -9.15 -0.10 13.57
CA ILE A 144 -9.21 0.70 14.80
C ILE A 144 -10.05 1.96 14.57
N GLN A 145 -9.85 2.67 13.46
CA GLN A 145 -10.65 3.86 13.11
C GLN A 145 -12.14 3.51 13.01
N ALA A 146 -12.47 2.42 12.30
CA ALA A 146 -13.82 1.90 12.20
C ALA A 146 -14.43 1.61 13.58
N ARG A 147 -13.68 0.95 14.47
CA ARG A 147 -14.13 0.69 15.85
C ARG A 147 -14.44 1.99 16.62
N LEU A 148 -13.60 3.01 16.51
CA LEU A 148 -13.82 4.30 17.18
C LEU A 148 -15.06 5.04 16.65
N ILE A 149 -15.31 4.96 15.33
CA ILE A 149 -16.52 5.49 14.70
C ILE A 149 -17.75 4.77 15.26
N LYS A 150 -17.72 3.44 15.31
CA LYS A 150 -18.78 2.62 15.89
C LYS A 150 -19.08 2.99 17.34
N GLU A 151 -18.06 3.06 18.19
CA GLU A 151 -18.20 3.45 19.61
C GLU A 151 -18.82 4.85 19.73
N THR A 152 -18.49 5.76 18.82
CA THR A 152 -19.09 7.10 18.75
C THR A 152 -20.58 7.05 18.39
N CYS A 153 -20.95 6.26 17.38
CA CYS A 153 -22.34 6.04 16.99
C CYS A 153 -23.20 5.38 18.08
N GLU A 154 -22.59 4.52 18.90
CA GLU A 154 -23.26 3.88 20.04
C GLU A 154 -23.50 4.87 21.19
N ARG A 155 -22.51 5.72 21.48
CA ARG A 155 -22.55 6.70 22.58
C ARG A 155 -23.38 7.94 22.26
N VAL A 156 -23.34 8.42 21.02
CA VAL A 156 -23.94 9.69 20.60
C VAL A 156 -24.90 9.43 19.45
N LYS A 157 -26.20 9.42 19.74
CA LYS A 157 -27.24 9.35 18.71
C LYS A 157 -27.22 10.61 17.86
N GLY A 158 -27.30 10.46 16.54
CA GLY A 158 -27.22 11.57 15.59
C GLY A 158 -25.88 12.29 15.57
N ALA A 159 -24.77 11.62 15.94
CA ALA A 159 -23.43 12.21 15.92
C ALA A 159 -23.08 12.79 14.53
N HIS A 160 -22.39 13.94 14.52
CA HIS A 160 -21.77 14.48 13.31
C HIS A 160 -20.30 14.09 13.30
N ILE A 161 -19.90 13.30 12.31
CA ILE A 161 -18.54 12.74 12.20
C ILE A 161 -17.91 13.30 10.93
N ILE A 162 -16.75 13.94 11.07
CA ILE A 162 -15.98 14.48 9.96
C ILE A 162 -14.76 13.58 9.74
N SER A 163 -14.59 13.07 8.52
CA SER A 163 -13.40 12.33 8.09
C SER A 163 -12.59 13.21 7.12
N ILE A 164 -11.36 13.52 7.49
CA ILE A 164 -10.47 14.46 6.78
C ILE A 164 -9.37 13.67 6.07
N ALA A 165 -9.10 14.03 4.82
CA ALA A 165 -8.24 13.25 3.92
C ALA A 165 -8.72 11.80 3.91
N CYS A 166 -10.04 11.63 3.71
CA CYS A 166 -10.73 10.37 3.93
C CYS A 166 -10.38 9.30 2.89
N GLY A 167 -9.74 9.66 1.77
CA GLY A 167 -9.53 8.75 0.66
C GLY A 167 -10.86 8.09 0.25
N SER A 168 -10.82 6.76 0.10
CA SER A 168 -11.99 5.92 -0.18
C SER A 168 -12.85 5.57 1.04
N ALA A 169 -12.60 6.18 2.20
CA ALA A 169 -13.39 6.02 3.43
C ALA A 169 -13.59 4.56 3.88
N ARG A 170 -12.53 3.74 3.79
CA ARG A 170 -12.56 2.30 4.13
C ARG A 170 -12.90 2.01 5.58
N ASP A 171 -12.61 2.93 6.50
CA ASP A 171 -13.00 2.83 7.90
C ASP A 171 -14.51 2.99 8.10
N ILE A 172 -15.13 3.92 7.38
CA ILE A 172 -16.58 4.16 7.38
C ILE A 172 -17.33 3.01 6.68
N GLU A 173 -16.76 2.45 5.61
CA GLU A 173 -17.31 1.31 4.88
C GLU A 173 -17.59 0.12 5.82
N LEU A 174 -16.71 -0.12 6.80
CA LEU A 174 -16.79 -1.22 7.76
C LEU A 174 -17.92 -1.08 8.80
N VAL A 175 -18.49 0.12 8.98
CA VAL A 175 -19.45 0.42 10.06
C VAL A 175 -20.71 1.13 9.58
N GLN A 176 -21.06 0.97 8.30
CA GLN A 176 -22.25 1.59 7.70
C GLN A 176 -23.53 1.23 8.46
N LYS A 177 -23.65 0.00 8.98
CA LYS A 177 -24.83 -0.44 9.74
C LYS A 177 -25.00 0.36 11.03
N GLU A 178 -23.93 0.57 11.77
CA GLU A 178 -23.92 1.34 13.01
C GLU A 178 -24.19 2.83 12.76
N ILE A 179 -23.63 3.39 11.69
CA ILE A 179 -23.91 4.76 11.24
C ILE A 179 -25.40 4.92 10.90
N LYS A 180 -25.96 3.97 10.14
CA LYS A 180 -27.38 3.97 9.77
C LYS A 180 -28.28 3.95 11.00
N ASN A 181 -28.04 3.01 11.92
CA ASN A 181 -28.88 2.81 13.10
C ASN A 181 -28.76 3.93 14.14
N SER A 182 -27.62 4.62 14.19
CA SER A 182 -27.43 5.76 15.09
C SER A 182 -28.01 7.06 14.56
N GLY A 183 -28.33 7.13 13.27
CA GLY A 183 -28.72 8.36 12.59
C GLY A 183 -27.58 9.36 12.43
N ALA A 184 -26.33 8.93 12.58
CA ALA A 184 -25.16 9.79 12.46
C ALA A 184 -25.08 10.43 11.06
N LYS A 185 -24.48 11.62 10.99
CA LYS A 185 -24.17 12.34 9.75
C LYS A 185 -22.67 12.34 9.53
N ILE A 186 -22.27 11.95 8.32
CA ILE A 186 -20.88 11.75 7.93
C ILE A 186 -20.50 12.84 6.93
N PHE A 187 -19.43 13.56 7.22
CA PHE A 187 -18.85 14.55 6.33
C PHE A 187 -17.51 14.02 5.83
N LEU A 188 -17.44 13.70 4.54
CA LEU A 188 -16.24 13.21 3.87
C LEU A 188 -15.51 14.38 3.24
N PHE A 189 -14.27 14.60 3.69
CA PHE A 189 -13.46 15.71 3.24
C PHE A 189 -12.18 15.17 2.61
N ASP A 190 -11.97 15.46 1.32
CA ASP A 190 -10.73 15.12 0.62
C ASP A 190 -10.45 16.13 -0.49
N SER A 191 -9.18 16.30 -0.84
CA SER A 191 -8.78 17.09 -2.02
C SER A 191 -8.89 16.30 -3.32
N ASP A 192 -8.92 14.97 -3.25
CA ASP A 192 -9.01 14.07 -4.39
C ASP A 192 -10.47 13.72 -4.70
N ARG A 193 -10.98 14.26 -5.82
CA ARG A 193 -12.35 14.01 -6.29
C ARG A 193 -12.61 12.52 -6.52
N GLU A 194 -11.67 11.81 -7.14
CA GLU A 194 -11.86 10.40 -7.48
C GLU A 194 -11.94 9.53 -6.22
N ALA A 195 -11.20 9.91 -5.17
CA ALA A 195 -11.28 9.25 -3.88
C ALA A 195 -12.67 9.43 -3.23
N LEU A 196 -13.24 10.64 -3.30
CA LEU A 196 -14.59 10.92 -2.81
C LEU A 196 -15.66 10.16 -3.61
N ASP A 197 -15.50 10.08 -4.93
CA ASP A 197 -16.42 9.35 -5.80
C ASP A 197 -16.37 7.84 -5.49
N ASP A 198 -15.17 7.26 -5.29
CA ASP A 198 -14.99 5.87 -4.84
C ASP A 198 -15.63 5.66 -3.45
N ALA A 199 -15.41 6.58 -2.51
CA ALA A 199 -16.02 6.52 -1.18
C ALA A 199 -17.56 6.50 -1.25
N VAL A 200 -18.19 7.41 -1.99
CA VAL A 200 -19.65 7.45 -2.14
C VAL A 200 -20.16 6.14 -2.77
N SER A 201 -19.45 5.59 -3.76
CA SER A 201 -19.84 4.34 -4.39
C SER A 201 -19.83 3.14 -3.42
N ARG A 202 -18.93 3.14 -2.43
CA ARG A 202 -18.82 2.09 -1.39
C ARG A 202 -19.85 2.26 -0.28
N LEU A 203 -20.30 3.49 -0.06
CA LEU A 203 -21.14 3.88 1.07
C LEU A 203 -22.63 4.03 0.72
N GLN A 204 -23.08 3.39 -0.35
CA GLN A 204 -24.46 3.46 -0.85
C GLN A 204 -25.52 3.18 0.23
N SER A 205 -25.23 2.32 1.22
CA SER A 205 -26.23 1.95 2.23
C SER A 205 -26.60 3.08 3.21
N ILE A 206 -25.77 4.14 3.24
CA ILE A 206 -25.89 5.34 4.08
C ILE A 206 -25.79 6.65 3.26
N GLU A 207 -26.08 6.60 1.95
CA GLU A 207 -25.95 7.77 1.05
C GLU A 207 -26.64 9.05 1.58
N ASN A 208 -27.84 8.91 2.16
CA ASN A 208 -28.64 10.03 2.70
C ASN A 208 -28.08 10.59 4.03
N GLN A 209 -26.97 10.03 4.50
CA GLN A 209 -26.26 10.44 5.71
C GLN A 209 -24.86 10.97 5.39
N ILE A 210 -24.48 11.07 4.12
CA ILE A 210 -23.16 11.50 3.68
C ILE A 210 -23.24 12.87 3.01
N GLU A 211 -22.31 13.74 3.38
CA GLU A 211 -22.00 14.96 2.65
C GLU A 211 -20.52 14.93 2.25
N THR A 212 -20.22 15.24 0.98
CA THR A 212 -18.85 15.29 0.48
C THR A 212 -18.38 16.72 0.27
N ILE A 213 -17.15 17.00 0.69
CA ILE A 213 -16.51 18.30 0.55
C ILE A 213 -15.16 18.09 -0.14
N CYS A 214 -15.12 18.42 -1.42
CA CYS A 214 -13.90 18.34 -2.23
C CYS A 214 -13.07 19.61 -2.07
N MET A 215 -12.13 19.61 -1.14
CA MET A 215 -11.28 20.78 -0.88
C MET A 215 -9.96 20.35 -0.25
N ASP A 216 -8.92 21.15 -0.47
CA ASP A 216 -7.69 21.06 0.30
C ASP A 216 -7.93 21.59 1.73
N VAL A 217 -7.71 20.76 2.74
CA VAL A 217 -8.00 21.10 4.14
C VAL A 217 -7.22 22.32 4.61
N VAL A 218 -6.04 22.58 4.03
CA VAL A 218 -5.23 23.78 4.33
C VAL A 218 -5.95 25.07 3.92
N LYS A 219 -6.90 24.98 2.98
CA LYS A 219 -7.73 26.11 2.54
C LYS A 219 -8.98 26.30 3.40
N LEU A 220 -9.33 25.33 4.26
CA LEU A 220 -10.52 25.37 5.11
C LEU A 220 -10.56 26.64 6.01
N PRO A 221 -9.48 27.07 6.69
CA PRO A 221 -9.52 28.30 7.50
C PRO A 221 -9.85 29.55 6.69
N LYS A 222 -9.39 29.64 5.44
CA LYS A 222 -9.67 30.79 4.56
C LYS A 222 -11.12 30.81 4.12
N VAL A 223 -11.68 29.64 3.81
CA VAL A 223 -13.10 29.52 3.44
C VAL A 223 -14.00 29.84 4.62
N VAL A 224 -13.68 29.33 5.81
CA VAL A 224 -14.44 29.64 7.04
C VAL A 224 -14.42 31.14 7.34
N LYS A 225 -13.24 31.80 7.29
CA LYS A 225 -13.13 33.26 7.47
C LYS A 225 -13.95 34.06 6.47
N LYS A 226 -13.94 33.65 5.19
CA LYS A 226 -14.71 34.31 4.13
C LYS A 226 -16.22 34.13 4.34
N LEU A 227 -16.66 32.99 4.84
CA LEU A 227 -18.07 32.69 5.11
C LEU A 227 -18.57 33.31 6.43
N SER A 228 -17.70 33.47 7.43
CA SER A 228 -18.05 34.13 8.69
C SER A 228 -18.11 35.65 8.61
N GLY A 229 -17.84 36.25 7.44
CA GLY A 229 -17.86 37.70 7.24
C GLY A 229 -16.67 38.43 7.89
N ASP A 230 -15.67 37.69 8.39
CA ASP A 230 -14.45 38.26 8.96
C ASP A 230 -13.49 38.68 7.84
N ASN A 231 -13.82 39.79 7.18
CA ASN A 231 -12.88 40.56 6.40
C ASN A 231 -11.92 41.23 7.39
N GLY A 232 -10.87 40.52 7.78
CA GLY A 232 -9.80 41.04 8.63
C GLY A 232 -9.14 42.27 8.01
N ASN A 233 -9.67 43.44 8.34
CA ASN A 233 -8.98 44.72 8.33
C ASN A 233 -8.50 44.98 9.76
N SER A 234 -7.28 44.53 10.06
CA SER A 234 -6.44 45.04 11.15
C SER A 234 -5.03 44.51 10.97
#